data_AF-A0A1G1ZVG8-F1
#
_entry.id   AF-A0A1G1ZVG8-F1
#
_cell.length_a   1.000
_cell.length_b   1.000
_cell.length_c   1.000
_cell.angle_alpha   90.00
_cell.angle_beta   90.00
_cell.angle_gamma   90.00
#
_symmetry.space_group_name_H-M   'P 1'
#
loop_
_entity.id
_entity.type
_entity.pdbx_description
1 polymer ?
#
loop_
_entity_poly.entity_id
_entity_poly.type
_entity_poly.pdbx_seq_one_letter_code
_entity_poly.pdbx_strand_id
1 'polypeptide(L)'
;MDMTFKLIIGLGNPGKKYQNTHHNAGYLFVDYLESQKSKVKSQMLKTNVYMNKSGSFIKKALKKFNVNPEELLIVHDDSDILLGEYKLSLERGAAGHHGIENIILTLKTKKFWRLRIGIRPNAPQGMPRLKAGQFVLKPVRTENKKILDRVFEKALLEIKKGSFEK
;
A
#
# COMPACT_ATOMS: atom_id res chain seq x y z
N MET A 1 -18.84 -15.44 -2.60
CA MET A 1 -17.94 -15.52 -3.77
C MET A 1 -16.58 -15.12 -3.27
N ASP A 2 -15.61 -16.03 -3.31
CA ASP A 2 -14.23 -15.71 -2.90
C ASP A 2 -13.68 -14.64 -3.85
N MET A 3 -13.36 -13.48 -3.29
CA MET A 3 -12.83 -12.35 -4.04
C MET A 3 -11.33 -12.54 -4.23
N THR A 4 -10.87 -12.57 -5.47
CA THR A 4 -9.44 -12.53 -5.81
C THR A 4 -9.13 -11.20 -6.48
N PHE A 5 -8.15 -10.46 -5.95
CA PHE A 5 -7.66 -9.26 -6.64
C PHE A 5 -6.98 -9.66 -7.94
N LYS A 6 -7.41 -9.12 -9.08
CA LYS A 6 -6.74 -9.37 -10.36
C LYS A 6 -5.45 -8.58 -10.49
N LEU A 7 -5.39 -7.41 -9.83
CA LEU A 7 -4.27 -6.50 -9.90
C LEU A 7 -3.92 -5.97 -8.51
N ILE A 8 -2.66 -6.11 -8.12
CA ILE A 8 -2.09 -5.57 -6.88
C ILE A 8 -1.03 -4.55 -7.26
N ILE A 9 -1.16 -3.31 -6.77
CA ILE A 9 -0.20 -2.23 -7.09
C ILE A 9 0.36 -1.62 -5.81
N GLY A 10 1.68 -1.71 -5.66
CA GLY A 10 2.44 -1.03 -4.62
C GLY A 10 2.72 0.43 -4.98
N LEU A 11 2.31 1.35 -4.10
CA LEU A 11 2.70 2.75 -4.18
C LEU A 11 4.09 2.98 -3.56
N GLY A 12 4.80 3.96 -4.11
CA GLY A 12 6.12 4.38 -3.67
C GLY A 12 6.70 5.41 -4.63
N ASN A 13 7.82 6.02 -4.24
CA ASN A 13 8.59 6.91 -5.10
C ASN A 13 9.76 6.16 -5.77
N PRO A 14 10.05 6.42 -7.05
CA PRO A 14 11.18 5.83 -7.76
C PRO A 14 12.52 6.48 -7.35
N GLY A 15 13.59 5.70 -7.40
CA GLY A 15 14.97 6.17 -7.17
C GLY A 15 15.59 5.62 -5.88
N LYS A 16 16.93 5.46 -5.88
CA LYS A 16 17.69 4.81 -4.80
C LYS A 16 17.41 5.39 -3.42
N LYS A 17 17.26 6.72 -3.32
CA LYS A 17 17.01 7.43 -2.05
C LYS A 17 15.68 7.05 -1.37
N TYR A 18 14.71 6.49 -2.09
CA TYR A 18 13.40 6.13 -1.53
C TYR A 18 13.21 4.64 -1.26
N GLN A 19 14.10 3.77 -1.76
CA GLN A 19 13.92 2.31 -1.79
C GLN A 19 13.55 1.70 -0.43
N ASN A 20 14.12 2.24 0.65
CA ASN A 20 13.89 1.74 2.00
C ASN A 20 13.14 2.74 2.88
N THR A 21 12.35 3.64 2.31
CA THR A 21 11.60 4.64 3.11
C THR A 21 10.22 4.14 3.50
N HIS A 22 9.64 4.69 4.57
CA HIS A 22 8.28 4.35 4.99
C HIS A 22 7.26 4.54 3.86
N HIS A 23 7.43 5.58 3.04
CA HIS A 23 6.56 5.89 1.90
C HIS A 23 6.62 4.86 0.76
N ASN A 24 7.62 3.97 0.79
CA ASN A 24 7.75 2.86 -0.14
C ASN A 24 7.26 1.53 0.48
N ALA A 25 6.50 1.54 1.57
CA ALA A 25 5.93 0.32 2.17
C ALA A 25 5.12 -0.51 1.14
N GLY A 26 4.44 0.16 0.20
CA GLY A 26 3.76 -0.52 -0.91
C GLY A 26 4.71 -1.27 -1.84
N TYR A 27 5.89 -0.70 -2.16
CA TYR A 27 6.93 -1.41 -2.91
C TYR A 27 7.49 -2.59 -2.13
N LEU A 28 7.80 -2.39 -0.84
CA LEU A 28 8.36 -3.44 0.01
C LEU A 28 7.42 -4.64 0.12
N PHE A 29 6.11 -4.40 0.19
CA PHE A 29 5.13 -5.49 0.17
C PHE A 29 5.07 -6.21 -1.18
N VAL A 30 5.13 -5.49 -2.30
CA VAL A 30 5.18 -6.13 -3.64
C VAL A 30 6.47 -6.95 -3.79
N ASP A 31 7.61 -6.43 -3.33
CA ASP A 31 8.89 -7.16 -3.33
C ASP A 31 8.79 -8.45 -2.49
N TYR A 32 8.13 -8.37 -1.32
CA TYR A 32 7.84 -9.54 -0.50
C TYR A 32 6.96 -10.54 -1.26
N LEU A 33 5.85 -10.11 -1.88
CA LEU A 33 5.00 -11.02 -2.66
C LEU A 33 5.76 -11.69 -3.82
N GLU A 34 6.60 -10.92 -4.52
CA GLU A 34 7.47 -11.41 -5.59
C GLU A 34 8.53 -12.38 -5.08
N SER A 35 8.97 -12.30 -3.81
CA SER A 35 9.86 -13.29 -3.22
C SER A 35 9.13 -14.59 -2.86
N GLN A 36 7.81 -14.53 -2.67
CA GLN A 36 6.94 -15.67 -2.35
C GLN A 36 6.36 -16.36 -3.60
N LYS A 37 7.03 -16.27 -4.78
CA LYS A 37 6.65 -16.57 -6.19
C LYS A 37 5.56 -17.63 -6.51
N SER A 38 5.13 -18.47 -5.59
CA SER A 38 4.18 -19.57 -5.78
C SER A 38 2.78 -19.34 -5.15
N LYS A 39 2.48 -18.15 -4.61
CA LYS A 39 1.37 -18.00 -3.65
C LYS A 39 0.24 -17.02 -4.03
N VAL A 40 0.34 -16.19 -5.08
CA VAL A 40 -0.71 -15.20 -5.41
C VAL A 40 -1.03 -15.22 -6.92
N LYS A 41 -2.29 -15.45 -7.28
CA LYS A 41 -2.79 -15.45 -8.68
C LYS A 41 -3.20 -14.04 -9.14
N SER A 42 -2.33 -13.06 -8.93
CA SER A 42 -2.60 -11.65 -9.25
C SER A 42 -1.45 -11.07 -10.07
N GLN A 43 -1.78 -10.14 -10.98
CA GLN A 43 -0.76 -9.29 -11.58
C GLN A 43 -0.24 -8.32 -10.52
N MET A 44 1.07 -8.19 -10.40
CA MET A 44 1.70 -7.35 -9.39
C MET A 44 2.52 -6.27 -10.09
N LEU A 45 2.35 -5.01 -9.66
CA LEU A 45 3.10 -3.88 -10.19
C LEU A 45 3.58 -2.99 -9.05
N LYS A 46 4.70 -2.33 -9.27
CA LYS A 46 5.09 -1.11 -8.54
C LYS A 46 4.86 0.07 -9.47
N THR A 47 4.39 1.19 -8.91
CA THR A 47 4.42 2.45 -9.67
C THR A 47 5.87 2.78 -10.07
N ASN A 48 6.06 3.53 -11.15
CA ASN A 48 7.38 4.05 -11.55
C ASN A 48 7.36 5.57 -11.72
N VAL A 49 6.42 6.22 -11.03
CA VAL A 49 6.17 7.65 -11.04
C VAL A 49 6.19 8.16 -9.60
N TYR A 50 6.40 9.46 -9.42
CA TYR A 50 6.26 10.07 -8.10
C TYR A 50 4.84 9.88 -7.54
N MET A 51 4.73 9.84 -6.21
CA MET A 51 3.51 9.53 -5.49
C MET A 51 2.31 10.38 -5.93
N ASN A 52 2.51 11.69 -6.11
CA ASN A 52 1.46 12.60 -6.56
C ASN A 52 1.06 12.45 -8.04
N LYS A 53 1.65 11.50 -8.78
CA LYS A 53 1.34 11.16 -10.18
C LYS A 53 0.81 9.73 -10.34
N SER A 54 0.61 9.00 -9.24
CA SER A 54 0.22 7.59 -9.26
C SER A 54 -1.10 7.32 -10.00
N GLY A 55 -2.06 8.23 -9.98
CA GLY A 55 -3.36 8.05 -10.63
C GLY A 55 -3.26 7.80 -12.14
N SER A 56 -2.37 8.52 -12.82
CA SER A 56 -2.13 8.32 -14.25
C SER A 56 -1.57 6.92 -14.57
N PHE A 57 -0.70 6.39 -13.70
CA PHE A 57 -0.16 5.05 -13.81
C PHE A 57 -1.25 4.00 -13.58
N ILE A 58 -2.04 4.14 -12.50
CA ILE A 58 -3.13 3.20 -12.18
C ILE A 58 -4.14 3.14 -13.33
N LYS A 59 -4.55 4.29 -13.88
CA LYS A 59 -5.50 4.33 -15.02
C LYS A 59 -4.99 3.56 -16.23
N LYS A 60 -3.70 3.69 -16.57
CA LYS A 60 -3.08 2.94 -17.67
C LYS A 60 -2.99 1.45 -17.35
N ALA A 61 -2.66 1.09 -16.11
CA ALA A 61 -2.59 -0.30 -15.68
C ALA A 61 -3.96 -0.99 -15.76
N LEU A 62 -5.03 -0.38 -15.23
CA LEU A 62 -6.38 -0.92 -15.33
C LEU A 62 -6.80 -1.19 -16.78
N LYS A 63 -6.52 -0.24 -17.70
CA LYS A 63 -6.78 -0.42 -19.13
C LYS A 63 -5.95 -1.56 -19.73
N LYS A 64 -4.66 -1.63 -19.42
CA LYS A 64 -3.74 -2.64 -19.95
C LYS A 64 -4.15 -4.07 -19.56
N PHE A 65 -4.57 -4.25 -18.30
CA PHE A 65 -4.89 -5.57 -17.76
C PHE A 65 -6.39 -5.91 -17.86
N ASN A 66 -7.22 -5.00 -18.40
CA ASN A 66 -8.67 -5.15 -18.48
C ASN A 66 -9.31 -5.48 -17.10
N VAL A 67 -8.96 -4.68 -16.09
CA VAL A 67 -9.37 -4.87 -14.68
C VAL A 67 -10.25 -3.70 -14.24
N ASN A 68 -11.34 -4.00 -13.53
CA ASN A 68 -12.18 -2.97 -12.93
C ASN A 68 -11.58 -2.45 -11.60
N PRO A 69 -11.87 -1.21 -11.17
CA PRO A 69 -11.38 -0.69 -9.89
C PRO A 69 -11.69 -1.60 -8.69
N GLU A 70 -12.82 -2.28 -8.69
CA GLU A 70 -13.23 -3.17 -7.58
C GLU A 70 -12.31 -4.38 -7.44
N GLU A 71 -11.64 -4.79 -8.52
CA GLU A 71 -10.71 -5.92 -8.56
C GLU A 71 -9.25 -5.49 -8.32
N LEU A 72 -9.01 -4.20 -8.07
CA LEU A 72 -7.72 -3.58 -7.77
C LEU A 72 -7.49 -3.50 -6.26
N LEU A 73 -6.33 -3.99 -5.82
CA LEU A 73 -5.77 -3.72 -4.51
C LEU A 73 -4.61 -2.73 -4.62
N ILE A 74 -4.73 -1.58 -3.98
CA ILE A 74 -3.65 -0.60 -3.85
C ILE A 74 -2.97 -0.77 -2.50
N VAL A 75 -1.67 -0.99 -2.50
CA VAL A 75 -0.87 -1.15 -1.29
C VAL A 75 -0.07 0.12 -1.04
N HIS A 76 -0.22 0.71 0.16
CA HIS A 76 0.44 1.97 0.49
C HIS A 76 0.73 2.10 1.99
N ASP A 77 1.61 3.02 2.34
CA ASP A 77 1.84 3.41 3.72
C ASP A 77 0.69 4.23 4.28
N ASP A 78 0.41 4.05 5.56
CA ASP A 78 -0.61 4.81 6.26
C ASP A 78 -0.08 5.35 7.57
N SER A 79 -0.05 6.69 7.63
CA SER A 79 0.45 7.36 8.80
C SER A 79 -0.53 7.29 9.97
N ASP A 80 -1.81 6.99 9.79
CA ASP A 80 -2.75 6.93 10.92
C ASP A 80 -2.74 5.58 11.63
N ILE A 81 -2.05 4.58 11.07
CA ILE A 81 -1.95 3.22 11.58
C ILE A 81 -0.54 3.00 12.19
N LEU A 82 -0.50 2.35 13.35
CA LEU A 82 0.74 2.02 14.06
C LEU A 82 1.59 1.03 13.27
N LEU A 83 2.91 1.20 13.34
CA LEU A 83 3.85 0.23 12.81
C LEU A 83 3.62 -1.15 13.46
N GLY A 84 3.47 -2.18 12.63
CA GLY A 84 3.11 -3.53 13.07
C GLY A 84 1.63 -3.87 12.88
N GLU A 85 0.82 -2.90 12.46
CA GLU A 85 -0.57 -3.07 12.10
C GLU A 85 -0.79 -2.81 10.61
N TYR A 86 -1.90 -3.33 10.09
CA TYR A 86 -2.39 -3.01 8.76
C TYR A 86 -3.91 -3.01 8.76
N LYS A 87 -4.51 -2.42 7.72
CA LYS A 87 -5.95 -2.50 7.48
C LYS A 87 -6.24 -2.73 6.01
N LEU A 88 -7.15 -3.65 5.71
CA LEU A 88 -7.84 -3.67 4.43
C LEU A 88 -9.02 -2.70 4.49
N SER A 89 -9.24 -1.96 3.40
CA SER A 89 -10.35 -1.01 3.32
C SER A 89 -10.85 -0.84 1.90
N LEU A 90 -12.16 -0.69 1.77
CA LEU A 90 -12.85 -0.40 0.52
C LEU A 90 -13.49 1.01 0.61
N GLU A 91 -13.49 1.75 -0.50
CA GLU A 91 -14.28 2.99 -0.66
C GLU A 91 -13.99 4.14 0.33
N ARG A 92 -12.77 4.18 0.89
CA ARG A 92 -12.39 5.23 1.85
C ARG A 92 -11.75 6.46 1.19
N GLY A 93 -11.77 7.61 1.88
CA GLY A 93 -11.08 8.83 1.47
C GLY A 93 -9.55 8.73 1.53
N ALA A 94 -8.83 9.73 1.01
CA ALA A 94 -7.37 9.71 0.93
C ALA A 94 -6.65 10.00 2.26
N ALA A 95 -7.32 10.65 3.22
CA ALA A 95 -6.74 11.02 4.53
C ALA A 95 -5.36 11.72 4.41
N GLY A 96 -5.21 12.62 3.44
CA GLY A 96 -3.95 13.35 3.19
C GLY A 96 -2.86 12.56 2.44
N HIS A 97 -3.11 11.31 2.04
CA HIS A 97 -2.15 10.55 1.26
C HIS A 97 -2.21 10.95 -0.24
N HIS A 98 -1.19 11.69 -0.71
CA HIS A 98 -1.16 12.26 -2.06
C HIS A 98 -1.29 11.26 -3.21
N GLY A 99 -0.78 10.03 -3.05
CA GLY A 99 -0.97 8.98 -4.05
C GLY A 99 -2.44 8.60 -4.22
N ILE A 100 -3.09 8.24 -3.10
CA ILE A 100 -4.52 7.91 -3.07
C ILE A 100 -5.39 9.08 -3.51
N GLU A 101 -5.07 10.30 -3.09
CA GLU A 101 -5.75 11.52 -3.55
C GLU A 101 -5.70 11.65 -5.08
N ASN A 102 -4.50 11.54 -5.66
CA ASN A 102 -4.32 11.62 -7.10
C ASN A 102 -5.04 10.47 -7.85
N ILE A 103 -5.08 9.26 -7.27
CA ILE A 103 -5.81 8.11 -7.82
C ILE A 103 -7.31 8.37 -7.83
N ILE A 104 -7.90 8.80 -6.72
CA ILE A 104 -9.34 9.09 -6.61
C ILE A 104 -9.74 10.16 -7.63
N LEU A 105 -8.97 11.25 -7.72
CA LEU A 105 -9.22 12.32 -8.68
C LEU A 105 -9.13 11.83 -10.14
N THR A 106 -8.15 10.98 -10.44
CA THR A 106 -7.92 10.48 -11.81
C THR A 106 -8.98 9.45 -12.25
N LEU A 107 -9.35 8.54 -11.35
CA LEU A 107 -10.31 7.47 -11.63
C LEU A 107 -11.77 7.91 -11.44
N LYS A 108 -12.00 9.05 -10.77
CA LYS A 108 -13.34 9.55 -10.38
C LYS A 108 -14.16 8.53 -9.59
N THR A 109 -13.49 7.70 -8.81
CA THR A 109 -14.13 6.66 -7.97
C THR A 109 -13.25 6.35 -6.77
N LYS A 110 -13.87 5.83 -5.71
CA LYS A 110 -13.20 5.25 -4.54
C LYS A 110 -13.36 3.72 -4.47
N LYS A 111 -14.05 3.12 -5.45
CA LYS A 111 -14.42 1.69 -5.50
C LYS A 111 -13.23 0.79 -5.80
N PHE A 112 -12.18 0.87 -4.99
CA PHE A 112 -11.01 0.02 -5.05
C PHE A 112 -10.54 -0.31 -3.63
N TRP A 113 -9.92 -1.46 -3.49
CA TRP A 113 -9.40 -1.92 -2.21
C TRP A 113 -8.06 -1.28 -1.90
N ARG A 114 -7.78 -1.11 -0.61
CA ARG A 114 -6.48 -0.66 -0.13
C ARG A 114 -5.98 -1.56 0.98
N LEU A 115 -4.74 -2.01 0.85
CA LEU A 115 -3.95 -2.51 1.96
C LEU A 115 -3.13 -1.35 2.53
N ARG A 116 -3.55 -0.89 3.70
CA ARG A 116 -2.98 0.26 4.42
C ARG A 116 -1.96 -0.28 5.42
N ILE A 117 -0.67 -0.12 5.13
CA ILE A 117 0.42 -0.59 5.99
C ILE A 117 0.75 0.50 7.00
N GLY A 118 0.63 0.19 8.29
CA GLY A 118 0.96 1.13 9.35
C GLY A 118 2.43 1.49 9.37
N ILE A 119 2.73 2.79 9.39
CA ILE A 119 4.09 3.32 9.46
C ILE A 119 4.29 4.27 10.63
N ARG A 120 3.25 4.56 11.41
CA ARG A 120 3.37 5.46 12.57
C ARG A 120 4.29 4.81 13.60
N PRO A 121 5.40 5.46 13.99
CA PRO A 121 6.22 4.97 15.08
C PRO A 121 5.43 4.96 16.38
N ASN A 122 5.66 3.96 17.24
CA ASN A 122 5.17 3.99 18.61
C ASN A 122 5.91 5.13 19.33
N ALA A 123 5.14 6.15 19.76
CA ALA A 123 5.70 7.26 20.51
C ALA A 123 5.63 6.95 22.01
N PRO A 124 6.62 7.37 22.81
CA PRO A 124 6.51 7.35 24.27
C PRO A 124 5.26 8.11 24.73
N GLN A 125 4.66 7.63 25.82
CA GLN A 125 3.48 8.28 26.40
C GLN A 125 3.77 9.73 26.75
N GLY A 126 2.85 10.64 26.43
CA GLY A 126 2.99 12.08 26.69
C GLY A 126 3.72 12.89 25.62
N MET A 127 4.29 12.27 24.57
CA MET A 127 4.85 13.02 23.44
C MET A 127 3.78 13.40 22.40
N PRO A 128 3.89 14.59 21.78
CA PRO A 128 2.98 15.00 20.71
C PRO A 128 3.13 14.10 19.48
N ARG A 129 2.01 13.86 18.77
CA ARG A 129 2.01 13.10 17.52
C ARG A 129 2.84 13.83 16.46
N LEU A 130 3.82 13.12 15.89
CA LEU A 130 4.59 13.62 14.75
C LEU A 130 3.68 13.85 13.52
N LYS A 131 3.96 14.88 12.73
CA LYS A 131 3.30 15.07 11.43
C LYS A 131 3.84 14.03 10.44
N ALA A 132 2.99 13.49 9.57
CA ALA A 132 3.35 12.45 8.60
C ALA A 132 4.60 12.81 7.78
N GLY A 133 4.65 14.04 7.25
CA GLY A 133 5.77 14.55 6.45
C GLY A 133 7.14 14.47 7.14
N GLN A 134 7.20 14.40 8.47
CA GLN A 134 8.44 14.32 9.24
C GLN A 134 9.09 12.93 9.23
N PHE A 135 8.37 11.89 8.82
CA PHE A 135 8.89 10.51 8.87
C PHE A 135 8.56 9.63 7.66
N VAL A 136 7.58 9.96 6.83
CA VAL A 136 7.23 9.15 5.64
C VAL A 136 8.43 8.92 4.71
N LEU A 137 9.29 9.92 4.51
CA LEU A 137 10.49 9.79 3.68
C LEU A 137 11.74 9.30 4.43
N LYS A 138 11.63 8.99 5.72
CA LYS A 138 12.76 8.45 6.48
C LYS A 138 12.96 6.96 6.17
N PRO A 139 14.21 6.46 6.19
CA PRO A 139 14.48 5.04 6.04
C PRO A 139 13.85 4.21 7.16
N VAL A 140 13.30 3.06 6.80
CA VAL A 140 12.85 2.02 7.71
C VAL A 140 14.08 1.38 8.36
N ARG A 141 14.19 1.52 9.68
CA ARG A 141 15.25 0.88 10.48
C ARG A 141 15.17 -0.64 10.41
N THR A 142 16.30 -1.32 10.61
CA THR A 142 16.39 -2.80 10.55
C THR A 142 15.41 -3.49 11.51
N GLU A 143 15.24 -2.97 12.72
CA GLU A 143 14.25 -3.46 13.69
C GLU A 143 12.81 -3.39 13.16
N ASN A 144 12.48 -2.30 12.46
CA ASN A 144 11.16 -2.06 11.87
C ASN A 144 10.92 -2.94 10.64
N LYS A 145 11.97 -3.33 9.91
CA LYS A 145 11.85 -4.27 8.78
C LYS A 145 11.29 -5.62 9.22
N LYS A 146 11.79 -6.18 10.33
CA LYS A 146 11.27 -7.43 10.89
C LYS A 146 9.79 -7.32 11.30
N ILE A 147 9.37 -6.15 11.77
CA ILE A 147 7.96 -5.89 12.10
C ILE A 147 7.12 -5.87 10.82
N LEU A 148 7.59 -5.20 9.77
CA LEU A 148 6.92 -5.18 8.46
C LEU A 148 6.85 -6.56 7.83
N ASP A 149 7.89 -7.40 7.93
CA ASP A 149 7.86 -8.77 7.39
C ASP A 149 6.70 -9.58 7.99
N ARG A 150 6.47 -9.45 9.31
CA ARG A 150 5.33 -10.08 10.00
C ARG A 150 3.98 -9.51 9.55
N VAL A 151 3.91 -8.20 9.30
CA VAL A 151 2.72 -7.55 8.72
C VAL A 151 2.44 -8.10 7.33
N PHE A 152 3.47 -8.25 6.50
CA PHE A 152 3.34 -8.73 5.13
C PHE A 152 2.87 -10.18 5.07
N GLU A 153 3.39 -11.02 5.96
CA GLU A 153 2.95 -12.41 6.10
C GLU A 153 1.45 -12.48 6.46
N LYS A 154 1.02 -11.74 7.49
CA LYS A 154 -0.40 -11.70 7.91
C LYS A 154 -1.31 -11.18 6.80
N ALA A 155 -0.91 -10.07 6.15
CA ALA A 155 -1.68 -9.49 5.06
C ALA A 155 -1.79 -10.45 3.86
N LEU A 156 -0.73 -11.19 3.52
CA LEU A 156 -0.76 -12.22 2.49
C LEU A 156 -1.75 -13.35 2.84
N LEU A 157 -1.75 -13.82 4.08
CA LEU A 157 -2.71 -14.84 4.53
C LEU A 157 -4.15 -14.35 4.42
N GLU A 158 -4.42 -13.10 4.77
CA GLU A 158 -5.75 -12.49 4.65
C GLU A 158 -6.18 -12.32 3.19
N ILE A 159 -5.30 -11.79 2.33
CA ILE A 159 -5.56 -11.65 0.89
C ILE A 159 -5.90 -13.00 0.25
N LYS A 160 -5.24 -14.09 0.69
CA LYS A 160 -5.49 -15.43 0.21
C LYS A 160 -6.84 -16.02 0.61
N LYS A 161 -7.39 -15.62 1.76
CA LYS A 161 -8.70 -16.11 2.20
C LYS A 161 -9.81 -15.61 1.28
N GLY A 162 -9.61 -14.48 0.58
CA GLY A 162 -10.56 -13.93 -0.38
C GLY A 162 -11.92 -13.52 0.20
N SER A 163 -12.07 -13.57 1.52
CA SER A 163 -13.24 -13.13 2.26
C SER A 163 -12.84 -11.92 3.09
N PHE A 164 -13.33 -10.75 2.67
CA PHE A 164 -13.00 -9.47 3.31
C PHE A 164 -14.27 -8.90 3.93
N GLU A 165 -14.24 -8.60 5.22
CA GLU A 165 -15.30 -7.85 5.89
C GLU A 165 -15.28 -6.39 5.39
N LYS A 166 -16.46 -5.83 5.11
CA LYS A 166 -16.63 -4.45 4.62
C LYS A 166 -16.61 -3.43 5.74
#